data_AF-A0A1G1E624-F1
#
_entry.id   AF-A0A1G1E624-F1
#
_cell.length_a   1.000
_cell.length_b   1.000
_cell.length_c   1.000
_cell.angle_alpha   90.00
_cell.angle_beta   90.00
_cell.angle_gamma   90.00
#
_symmetry.space_group_name_H-M   'P 1'
#
loop_
_entity.id
_entity.type
_entity.pdbx_description
1 polymer ?
#
loop_
_entity_poly.entity_id
_entity_poly.type
_entity_poly.pdbx_seq_one_letter_code
_entity_poly.pdbx_strand_id
1 'polypeptide(L)'
;MSNLFHQIKDLFRRNAKASLDTRIPLEERSIEELIAEWEGFYQDTFGIKTDFSNLQIPEKESGFNRLIIMAGGMTPQRLYDKCGEFFPCWKWTGDSLDNVVTYSERTSKNSAYAVWVRDCVEADEEFKKLSADKIKAKNINTETLEEYFIHGLRYFRESRKHLDIRSVTVCAGSRLSDGTVPCVSGSGREVRIHPFPPGRSDGIHRSRRVVS
;
A
#
# COMPACT_ATOMS: atom_id res chain seq x y z
N MET A 1 -26.90 -3.32 -34.77
CA MET A 1 -25.55 -3.47 -34.17
C MET A 1 -25.48 -3.20 -32.65
N SER A 2 -26.54 -2.71 -31.96
CA SER A 2 -26.44 -2.37 -30.52
C SER A 2 -26.62 -3.53 -29.52
N ASN A 3 -27.25 -4.64 -29.93
CA ASN A 3 -27.64 -5.71 -29.00
C ASN A 3 -26.47 -6.66 -28.65
N LEU A 4 -25.60 -6.95 -29.63
CA LEU A 4 -24.43 -7.82 -29.45
C LEU A 4 -23.39 -7.18 -28.50
N PHE A 5 -23.22 -5.86 -28.59
CA PHE A 5 -22.25 -5.14 -27.76
C PHE A 5 -22.67 -5.06 -26.28
N HIS A 6 -23.98 -5.02 -26.00
CA HIS A 6 -24.52 -5.11 -24.63
C HIS A 6 -24.35 -6.52 -24.06
N GLN A 7 -24.66 -7.55 -24.86
CA GLN A 7 -24.49 -8.95 -24.44
C GLN A 7 -23.03 -9.30 -24.14
N ILE A 8 -22.08 -8.79 -24.93
CA ILE A 8 -20.64 -8.97 -24.68
C ILE A 8 -20.22 -8.27 -23.37
N LYS A 9 -20.65 -7.03 -23.12
CA LYS A 9 -20.35 -6.32 -21.87
C LYS A 9 -20.91 -7.02 -20.64
N ASP A 10 -22.12 -7.57 -20.73
CA ASP A 10 -22.73 -8.32 -19.63
C ASP A 10 -22.05 -9.68 -19.41
N LEU A 11 -21.56 -10.34 -20.47
CA LEU A 11 -20.77 -11.56 -20.36
C LEU A 11 -19.42 -11.29 -19.68
N PHE A 12 -18.73 -10.20 -20.04
CA PHE A 12 -17.51 -9.77 -19.37
C PHE A 12 -17.74 -9.40 -17.91
N ARG A 13 -18.84 -8.71 -17.59
CA ARG A 13 -19.21 -8.38 -16.20
C ARG A 13 -19.56 -9.62 -15.37
N ARG A 14 -20.27 -10.59 -15.95
CA ARG A 14 -20.60 -11.87 -15.27
C ARG A 14 -19.36 -12.70 -15.03
N ASN A 15 -18.44 -12.78 -16.00
CA ASN A 15 -17.17 -13.50 -15.84
C ASN A 15 -16.23 -12.80 -14.84
N ALA A 16 -16.17 -11.47 -14.82
CA ALA A 16 -15.42 -10.72 -13.81
C ALA A 16 -16.02 -10.89 -12.41
N LYS A 17 -17.35 -10.95 -12.27
CA LYS A 17 -18.04 -11.20 -11.00
C LYS A 17 -17.85 -12.65 -10.52
N ALA A 18 -17.94 -13.63 -11.42
CA ALA A 18 -17.66 -15.03 -11.11
C ALA A 18 -16.18 -15.26 -10.72
N SER A 19 -15.24 -14.53 -11.32
CA SER A 19 -13.81 -14.53 -10.95
C SER A 19 -13.52 -13.87 -9.59
N LEU A 20 -14.40 -13.00 -9.10
CA LEU A 20 -14.29 -12.38 -7.77
C LEU A 20 -14.84 -13.28 -6.66
N ASP A 21 -15.88 -14.08 -6.94
CA ASP A 21 -16.50 -14.99 -5.97
C ASP A 21 -15.73 -16.31 -5.75
N THR A 22 -14.67 -16.58 -6.53
CA THR A 22 -13.84 -17.81 -6.43
C THR A 22 -12.40 -17.56 -5.98
N ARG A 23 -12.06 -16.38 -5.46
CA ARG A 23 -10.69 -16.14 -4.97
C ARG A 23 -10.49 -16.84 -3.63
N ILE A 24 -9.59 -17.81 -3.62
CA ILE A 24 -9.03 -18.40 -2.40
C ILE A 24 -8.64 -17.26 -1.45
N PRO A 25 -9.12 -17.25 -0.18
CA PRO A 25 -8.73 -16.27 0.82
C PRO A 25 -7.21 -16.12 0.89
N LEU A 26 -6.69 -14.90 1.13
CA LEU A 26 -5.23 -14.68 1.21
C LEU A 26 -4.52 -15.62 2.20
N GLU A 27 -5.25 -16.03 3.25
CA GLU A 27 -4.77 -16.94 4.29
C GLU A 27 -4.46 -18.36 3.80
N GLU A 28 -5.13 -18.80 2.73
CA GLU A 28 -5.07 -20.15 2.17
C GLU A 28 -4.14 -20.24 0.95
N ARG A 29 -3.59 -19.12 0.49
CA ARG A 29 -2.69 -19.06 -0.67
C ARG A 29 -1.27 -19.46 -0.29
N SER A 30 -0.60 -20.17 -1.20
CA SER A 30 0.82 -20.49 -1.04
C SER A 30 1.69 -19.24 -1.24
N ILE A 31 2.91 -19.26 -0.72
CA ILE A 31 3.87 -18.17 -0.92
C ILE A 31 4.23 -18.00 -2.40
N GLU A 32 4.33 -19.12 -3.13
CA GLU A 32 4.62 -19.14 -4.57
C GLU A 32 3.48 -18.49 -5.38
N GLU A 33 2.22 -18.75 -5.01
CA GLU A 33 1.07 -18.09 -5.62
C GLU A 33 1.08 -16.58 -5.37
N LEU A 34 1.37 -16.16 -4.14
CA LEU A 34 1.47 -14.74 -3.79
C LEU A 34 2.62 -14.05 -4.55
N ILE A 35 3.77 -14.71 -4.69
CA ILE A 35 4.91 -14.22 -5.48
C ILE A 35 4.49 -14.03 -6.95
N ALA A 36 3.87 -15.04 -7.56
CA ALA A 36 3.44 -14.96 -8.96
C ALA A 36 2.41 -13.84 -9.19
N GLU A 37 1.50 -13.61 -8.23
CA GLU A 37 0.56 -12.50 -8.29
C GLU A 37 1.23 -11.12 -8.19
N TRP A 38 2.32 -11.00 -7.42
CA TRP A 38 3.13 -9.78 -7.33
C TRP A 38 3.95 -9.55 -8.59
N GLU A 39 4.53 -10.58 -9.19
CA GLU A 39 5.22 -10.46 -10.48
C GLU A 39 4.26 -9.99 -11.58
N GLY A 40 3.07 -10.60 -11.65
CA GLY A 40 2.00 -10.16 -12.55
C GLY A 40 1.55 -8.72 -12.28
N PHE A 41 1.46 -8.31 -11.01
CA PHE A 41 1.14 -6.93 -10.64
C PHE A 41 2.14 -5.92 -11.20
N TYR A 42 3.44 -6.18 -11.03
CA TYR A 42 4.49 -5.28 -11.49
C TYR A 42 4.54 -5.22 -13.02
N GLN A 43 4.33 -6.35 -13.69
CA GLN A 43 4.23 -6.38 -15.15
C GLN A 43 3.02 -5.57 -15.64
N ASP A 44 1.83 -5.78 -15.07
CA ASP A 44 0.60 -5.14 -15.53
C ASP A 44 0.51 -3.65 -15.18
N THR A 45 1.07 -3.26 -14.04
CA THR A 45 0.90 -1.90 -13.49
C THR A 45 2.08 -1.00 -13.84
N PHE A 46 3.29 -1.56 -13.85
CA PHE A 46 4.52 -0.80 -14.09
C PHE A 46 5.21 -1.16 -15.41
N GLY A 47 4.80 -2.23 -16.09
CA GLY A 47 5.51 -2.72 -17.29
C GLY A 47 6.88 -3.33 -16.96
N ILE A 48 7.11 -3.72 -15.70
CA ILE A 48 8.39 -4.23 -15.23
C ILE A 48 8.28 -5.73 -15.06
N LYS A 49 9.18 -6.48 -15.71
CA LYS A 49 9.37 -7.89 -15.42
C LYS A 49 10.24 -8.03 -14.17
N THR A 50 9.70 -8.68 -13.15
CA THR A 50 10.40 -9.00 -11.90
C THR A 50 10.53 -10.51 -11.74
N ASP A 51 11.52 -10.94 -10.96
CA ASP A 51 11.68 -12.33 -10.51
C ASP A 51 11.89 -12.28 -9.00
N PHE A 52 10.92 -12.80 -8.25
CA PHE A 52 10.95 -12.87 -6.79
C PHE A 52 11.06 -14.30 -6.28
N SER A 53 11.38 -15.28 -7.14
CA SER A 53 11.49 -16.69 -6.76
C SER A 53 12.51 -16.94 -5.62
N ASN A 54 13.55 -16.11 -5.53
CA ASN A 54 14.59 -16.19 -4.50
C ASN A 54 14.43 -15.14 -3.39
N LEU A 55 13.32 -14.39 -3.38
CA LEU A 55 13.07 -13.35 -2.39
C LEU A 55 12.84 -14.00 -1.02
N GLN A 56 13.57 -13.55 0.00
CA GLN A 56 13.31 -13.96 1.37
C GLN A 56 12.00 -13.32 1.85
N ILE A 57 11.02 -14.16 2.14
CA ILE A 57 9.74 -13.73 2.70
C ILE A 57 9.82 -13.89 4.23
N PRO A 58 9.55 -12.83 5.02
CA PRO A 58 9.53 -12.93 6.48
C PRO A 58 8.53 -13.99 6.96
N GLU A 59 8.78 -14.58 8.13
CA GLU A 59 7.81 -15.48 8.76
C GLU A 59 6.50 -14.74 9.04
N LYS A 60 5.38 -15.34 8.64
CA LYS A 60 4.04 -14.75 8.79
C LYS A 60 3.58 -14.84 10.25
N GLU A 61 3.34 -13.69 10.89
CA GLU A 61 2.64 -13.66 12.19
C GLU A 61 1.12 -13.85 12.01
N SER A 62 0.46 -14.45 13.01
CA SER A 62 -1.00 -14.61 13.01
C SER A 62 -1.73 -13.27 12.87
N GLY A 63 -2.64 -13.18 11.90
CA GLY A 63 -3.41 -11.97 11.58
C GLY A 63 -2.71 -10.97 10.65
N PHE A 64 -1.51 -11.29 10.15
CA PHE A 64 -0.78 -10.51 9.15
C PHE A 64 -0.84 -11.21 7.79
N ASN A 65 -2.02 -11.17 7.19
CA ASN A 65 -2.37 -12.06 6.07
C ASN A 65 -2.11 -11.47 4.68
N ARG A 66 -1.66 -10.21 4.59
CA ARG A 66 -1.39 -9.54 3.32
C ARG A 66 0.12 -9.37 3.11
N LEU A 67 0.66 -10.10 2.14
CA LEU A 67 2.03 -9.94 1.68
C LEU A 67 2.14 -8.69 0.80
N ILE A 68 3.12 -7.83 1.10
CA ILE A 68 3.55 -6.74 0.24
C ILE A 68 4.97 -7.02 -0.24
N ILE A 69 5.19 -7.09 -1.55
CA ILE A 69 6.53 -7.17 -2.14
C ILE A 69 6.87 -5.81 -2.76
N MET A 70 7.94 -5.19 -2.29
CA MET A 70 8.50 -3.97 -2.85
C MET A 70 9.56 -4.32 -3.89
N ALA A 71 9.31 -4.04 -5.17
CA ALA A 71 10.31 -4.21 -6.23
C ALA A 71 11.45 -3.20 -6.09
N GLY A 72 12.61 -3.53 -6.65
CA GLY A 72 13.76 -2.62 -6.72
C GLY A 72 13.43 -1.31 -7.43
N GLY A 73 13.91 -0.18 -6.87
CA GLY A 73 13.74 1.16 -7.45
C GLY A 73 12.34 1.75 -7.32
N MET A 74 11.54 1.31 -6.34
CA MET A 74 10.23 1.91 -6.03
C MET A 74 10.40 3.12 -5.09
N THR A 75 10.71 4.29 -5.65
CA THR A 75 10.85 5.54 -4.89
C THR A 75 9.50 6.17 -4.55
N PRO A 76 9.39 7.01 -3.50
CA PRO A 76 8.15 7.71 -3.16
C PRO A 76 7.49 8.43 -4.34
N GLN A 77 8.25 9.20 -5.13
CA GLN A 77 7.71 9.96 -6.25
C GLN A 77 7.24 9.04 -7.37
N ARG A 78 8.01 8.00 -7.70
CA ARG A 78 7.62 7.01 -8.72
C ARG A 78 6.28 6.34 -8.39
N LEU A 79 6.10 5.98 -7.12
CA LEU A 79 4.87 5.33 -6.65
C LEU A 79 3.68 6.29 -6.64
N TYR A 80 3.90 7.53 -6.20
CA TYR A 80 2.89 8.59 -6.27
C TYR A 80 2.43 8.85 -7.71
N ASP A 81 3.38 8.97 -8.65
CA ASP A 81 3.06 9.21 -10.06
C ASP A 81 2.27 8.04 -10.64
N LYS A 82 2.65 6.80 -10.29
CA LYS A 82 1.90 5.63 -10.71
C LYS A 82 0.48 5.61 -10.14
N CYS A 83 0.29 6.01 -8.88
CA CYS A 83 -1.04 6.17 -8.29
C CYS A 83 -1.89 7.18 -9.10
N GLY A 84 -1.28 8.29 -9.53
CA GLY A 84 -1.90 9.34 -10.35
C GLY A 84 -2.45 8.87 -11.70
N GLU A 85 -1.94 7.76 -12.25
CA GLU A 85 -2.49 7.16 -13.48
C GLU A 85 -3.84 6.46 -13.26
N PHE A 86 -4.17 6.07 -12.02
CA PHE A 86 -5.36 5.30 -11.71
C PHE A 86 -6.42 6.09 -10.95
N PHE A 87 -5.99 7.09 -10.17
CA PHE A 87 -6.88 7.91 -9.36
C PHE A 87 -6.24 9.27 -9.05
N PRO A 88 -7.06 10.33 -8.86
CA PRO A 88 -6.59 11.62 -8.39
C PRO A 88 -5.66 11.51 -7.17
N CYS A 89 -4.59 12.28 -7.17
CA CYS A 89 -3.65 12.37 -6.07
C CYS A 89 -3.35 13.83 -5.77
N TRP A 90 -3.21 14.15 -4.48
CA TRP A 90 -2.78 15.45 -4.01
C TRP A 90 -1.67 15.30 -2.96
N LYS A 91 -0.67 16.17 -3.01
CA LYS A 91 0.38 16.31 -1.99
C LYS A 91 0.54 17.78 -1.60
N TRP A 92 0.90 18.02 -0.34
CA TRP A 92 1.06 19.36 0.23
C TRP A 92 2.18 20.22 -0.39
N THR A 93 3.08 19.60 -1.16
CA THR A 93 4.28 20.23 -1.70
C THR A 93 4.34 20.14 -3.23
N GLY A 94 4.92 21.17 -3.86
CA GLY A 94 5.27 21.12 -5.28
C GLY A 94 6.53 20.31 -5.58
N ASP A 95 7.35 20.01 -4.56
CA ASP A 95 8.60 19.28 -4.72
C ASP A 95 8.38 17.78 -4.93
N SER A 96 9.41 17.11 -5.48
CA SER A 96 9.45 15.64 -5.57
C SER A 96 9.38 15.01 -4.17
N LEU A 97 8.56 13.97 -4.03
CA LEU A 97 8.54 13.17 -2.79
C LEU A 97 9.90 12.51 -2.51
N ASP A 98 10.71 12.25 -3.55
CA ASP A 98 12.07 11.73 -3.40
C ASP A 98 13.03 12.74 -2.74
N ASN A 99 12.69 14.04 -2.77
CA ASN A 99 13.48 15.09 -2.12
C ASN A 99 13.00 15.37 -0.69
N VAL A 100 11.68 15.33 -0.46
CA VAL A 100 11.11 15.70 0.85
C VAL A 100 11.07 14.54 1.84
N VAL A 101 10.93 13.29 1.37
CA VAL A 101 11.01 12.08 2.20
C VAL A 101 12.48 11.68 2.28
N THR A 102 13.13 12.06 3.38
CA THR A 102 14.59 11.90 3.54
C THR A 102 14.99 10.61 4.24
N TYR A 103 14.04 9.92 4.87
CA TYR A 103 14.28 8.69 5.59
C TYR A 103 13.06 7.76 5.52
N SER A 104 13.32 6.49 5.26
CA SER A 104 12.39 5.38 5.42
C SER A 104 13.12 4.22 6.09
N GLU A 105 12.50 3.57 7.07
CA GLU A 105 13.07 2.44 7.83
C GLU A 105 13.48 1.28 6.92
N ARG A 106 12.70 1.09 5.84
CA ARG A 106 12.94 0.09 4.79
C ARG A 106 12.87 0.80 3.44
N THR A 107 13.76 0.44 2.53
CA THR A 107 13.82 1.04 1.19
C THR A 107 14.15 -0.02 0.16
N SER A 108 13.47 0.04 -0.99
CA SER A 108 13.73 -0.84 -2.12
C SER A 108 14.68 -0.20 -3.14
N LYS A 109 15.41 0.86 -2.77
CA LYS A 109 16.30 1.60 -3.69
C LYS A 109 17.22 0.68 -4.50
N ASN A 110 17.79 -0.35 -3.87
CA ASN A 110 18.79 -1.23 -4.48
C ASN A 110 18.34 -2.69 -4.63
N SER A 111 17.29 -3.12 -3.92
CA SER A 111 16.87 -4.51 -3.89
C SER A 111 15.40 -4.63 -3.56
N ALA A 112 14.78 -5.73 -3.98
CA ALA A 112 13.43 -6.07 -3.56
C ALA A 112 13.41 -6.54 -2.10
N TYR A 113 12.28 -6.34 -1.42
CA TYR A 113 12.03 -6.89 -0.09
C TYR A 113 10.53 -7.16 0.09
N ALA A 114 10.20 -7.94 1.11
CA ALA A 114 8.83 -8.30 1.44
C ALA A 114 8.48 -7.95 2.88
N VAL A 115 7.21 -7.64 3.12
CA VAL A 115 6.64 -7.41 4.45
C VAL A 115 5.24 -7.99 4.54
N TRP A 116 4.81 -8.36 5.73
CA TRP A 116 3.42 -8.70 6.02
C TRP A 116 2.71 -7.57 6.75
N VAL A 117 1.47 -7.32 6.33
CA VAL A 117 0.55 -6.38 6.97
C VAL A 117 -0.80 -7.07 7.20
N ARG A 118 -1.65 -6.46 8.02
CA ARG A 118 -3.03 -6.92 8.20
C ARG A 118 -3.84 -6.65 6.92
N ASP A 119 -4.70 -7.59 6.55
CA ASP A 119 -5.63 -7.42 5.42
C ASP A 119 -6.89 -6.67 5.85
N CYS A 120 -6.74 -5.37 6.13
CA CYS A 120 -7.84 -4.52 6.57
C CYS A 120 -7.86 -3.16 5.85
N VAL A 121 -9.07 -2.66 5.62
CA VAL A 121 -9.29 -1.39 4.89
C VAL A 121 -8.78 -0.19 5.67
N GLU A 122 -9.03 -0.16 6.97
CA GLU A 122 -8.56 0.91 7.86
C GLU A 122 -7.30 0.44 8.59
N ALA A 123 -6.37 1.37 8.85
CA ALA A 123 -5.20 1.11 9.68
C ALA A 123 -5.54 0.63 11.11
N ASP A 124 -4.57 -0.03 11.73
CA ASP A 124 -4.69 -0.81 12.98
C ASP A 124 -5.36 -0.01 14.10
N GLU A 125 -6.51 -0.50 14.56
CA GLU A 125 -7.31 0.21 15.54
C GLU A 125 -6.62 0.32 16.90
N GLU A 126 -5.79 -0.67 17.27
CA GLU A 126 -4.98 -0.64 18.48
C GLU A 126 -3.99 0.54 18.52
N PHE A 127 -3.65 1.13 17.36
CA PHE A 127 -2.71 2.25 17.27
C PHE A 127 -3.38 3.62 17.22
N LYS A 128 -4.70 3.66 17.35
CA LYS A 128 -5.46 4.91 17.51
C LYS A 128 -4.90 5.74 18.66
N LYS A 129 -4.68 7.04 18.42
CA LYS A 129 -4.07 7.99 19.38
C LYS A 129 -2.61 7.70 19.77
N LEU A 130 -1.91 6.81 19.07
CA LEU A 130 -0.45 6.75 19.16
C LEU A 130 0.16 7.77 18.20
N SER A 131 1.13 8.53 18.69
CA SER A 131 1.95 9.41 17.85
C SER A 131 3.08 8.61 17.20
N ALA A 132 3.66 9.12 16.13
CA ALA A 132 4.82 8.47 15.50
C ALA A 132 6.01 8.33 16.47
N ASP A 133 6.19 9.28 17.39
CA ASP A 133 7.20 9.19 18.44
C ASP A 133 6.93 8.05 19.43
N LYS A 134 5.65 7.81 19.78
CA LYS A 134 5.27 6.68 20.65
C LYS A 134 5.41 5.34 19.95
N ILE A 135 5.09 5.26 18.65
CA ILE A 135 5.33 4.09 17.81
C ILE A 135 6.82 3.74 17.83
N LYS A 136 7.68 4.73 17.56
CA LYS A 136 9.14 4.57 17.59
C LYS A 136 9.65 4.17 18.98
N ALA A 137 9.20 4.84 20.05
CA ALA A 137 9.61 4.53 21.42
C ALA A 137 9.20 3.13 21.88
N LYS A 138 8.13 2.57 21.29
CA LYS A 138 7.67 1.19 21.53
C LYS A 138 8.34 0.17 20.61
N ASN A 139 9.24 0.60 19.71
CA ASN A 139 9.87 -0.24 18.68
C ASN A 139 8.85 -1.01 17.83
N ILE A 140 7.74 -0.36 17.48
CA ILE A 140 6.72 -0.94 16.62
C ILE A 140 7.08 -0.60 15.17
N ASN A 141 7.37 -1.64 14.38
CA ASN A 141 7.55 -1.48 12.94
C ASN A 141 6.21 -1.16 12.28
N THR A 142 6.18 -0.12 11.46
CA THR A 142 4.98 0.31 10.74
C THR A 142 5.29 0.65 9.30
N GLU A 143 4.28 0.64 8.43
CA GLU A 143 4.47 0.94 7.01
C GLU A 143 5.25 2.25 6.77
N THR A 144 6.18 2.19 5.82
CA THR A 144 6.76 3.38 5.18
C THR A 144 5.76 4.00 4.19
N LEU A 145 6.04 5.20 3.69
CA LEU A 145 5.21 5.82 2.66
C LEU A 145 5.20 4.99 1.36
N GLU A 146 6.34 4.42 1.00
CA GLU A 146 6.48 3.59 -0.19
C GLU A 146 5.66 2.30 -0.08
N GLU A 147 5.72 1.64 1.07
CA GLU A 147 4.92 0.45 1.38
C GLU A 147 3.43 0.76 1.28
N TYR A 148 3.00 1.89 1.87
CA TYR A 148 1.62 2.34 1.77
C TYR A 148 1.16 2.55 0.33
N PHE A 149 1.97 3.21 -0.52
CA PHE A 149 1.56 3.44 -1.90
C PHE A 149 1.41 2.14 -2.68
N ILE A 150 2.34 1.21 -2.56
CA ILE A 150 2.22 -0.10 -3.22
C ILE A 150 1.01 -0.88 -2.69
N HIS A 151 0.81 -0.90 -1.38
CA HIS A 151 -0.34 -1.54 -0.75
C HIS A 151 -1.66 -0.92 -1.25
N GLY A 152 -1.80 0.40 -1.17
CA GLY A 152 -2.97 1.13 -1.61
C GLY A 152 -3.26 0.96 -3.11
N LEU A 153 -2.22 0.99 -3.95
CA LEU A 153 -2.35 0.78 -5.39
C LEU A 153 -2.81 -0.65 -5.72
N ARG A 154 -2.21 -1.67 -5.06
CA ARG A 154 -2.61 -3.07 -5.22
C ARG A 154 -4.06 -3.28 -4.77
N TYR A 155 -4.43 -2.77 -3.59
CA TYR A 155 -5.79 -2.86 -3.07
C TYR A 155 -6.79 -2.15 -4.00
N PHE A 156 -6.44 -0.99 -4.56
CA PHE A 156 -7.30 -0.29 -5.52
C PHE A 156 -7.48 -1.09 -6.82
N ARG A 157 -6.43 -1.74 -7.33
CA ARG A 157 -6.52 -2.61 -8.50
C ARG A 157 -7.44 -3.80 -8.26
N GLU A 158 -7.41 -4.36 -7.06
CA GLU A 158 -8.26 -5.49 -6.65
C GLU A 158 -9.73 -5.10 -6.47
N SER A 159 -9.99 -3.96 -5.81
CA SER A 159 -11.31 -3.63 -5.26
C SER A 159 -12.00 -2.41 -5.90
N ARG A 160 -11.23 -1.57 -6.62
CA ARG A 160 -11.63 -0.22 -7.08
C ARG A 160 -12.02 0.72 -5.93
N LYS A 161 -11.50 0.48 -4.73
CA LYS A 161 -11.68 1.29 -3.52
C LYS A 161 -10.32 1.66 -2.92
N HIS A 162 -10.28 2.72 -2.11
CA HIS A 162 -9.07 3.13 -1.40
C HIS A 162 -8.97 2.47 -0.02
N LEU A 163 -7.75 2.38 0.50
CA LEU A 163 -7.49 2.18 1.92
C LEU A 163 -7.82 3.48 2.69
N ASP A 164 -8.05 3.33 3.99
CA ASP A 164 -8.25 4.43 4.95
C ASP A 164 -9.33 5.42 4.54
N ILE A 165 -10.55 4.89 4.39
CA ILE A 165 -11.72 5.68 3.99
C ILE A 165 -12.24 6.48 5.19
N ARG A 166 -12.05 5.97 6.41
CA ARG A 166 -12.54 6.58 7.67
C ARG A 166 -11.42 7.08 8.58
N SER A 167 -10.18 6.70 8.32
CA SER A 167 -9.00 7.03 9.10
C SER A 167 -7.93 7.68 8.23
N VAL A 168 -6.83 8.08 8.87
CA VAL A 168 -5.63 8.57 8.18
C VAL A 168 -4.49 7.66 8.60
N THR A 169 -3.80 7.05 7.63
CA THR A 169 -2.59 6.28 7.91
C THR A 169 -1.43 7.22 8.19
N VAL A 170 -0.81 7.08 9.36
CA VAL A 170 0.47 7.68 9.72
C VAL A 170 1.57 6.69 9.30
N CYS A 171 2.31 7.03 8.25
CA CYS A 171 3.45 6.24 7.78
C CYS A 171 4.67 6.48 8.68
N ALA A 172 4.59 6.02 9.92
CA ALA A 172 5.59 6.29 10.95
C ALA A 172 6.94 5.58 10.68
N GLY A 173 7.02 4.70 9.67
CA GLY A 173 8.27 4.19 9.13
C GLY A 173 9.04 5.20 8.26
N SER A 174 8.46 6.35 7.92
CA SER A 174 9.10 7.39 7.10
C SER A 174 9.21 8.74 7.82
N ARG A 175 10.15 9.59 7.41
CA ARG A 175 10.34 10.96 7.91
C ARG A 175 10.62 11.93 6.77
N LEU A 176 10.14 13.15 6.94
CA LEU A 176 10.50 14.29 6.13
C LEU A 176 11.77 14.98 6.67
N SER A 177 12.34 15.89 5.89
CA SER A 177 13.57 16.63 6.25
C SER A 177 13.46 17.42 7.56
N ASP A 178 12.26 17.87 7.93
CA ASP A 178 11.96 18.60 9.17
C ASP A 178 11.60 17.68 10.35
N GLY A 179 11.68 16.37 10.16
CA GLY A 179 11.35 15.36 11.17
C GLY A 179 9.85 15.04 11.30
N THR A 180 8.97 15.69 10.53
CA THR A 180 7.56 15.31 10.45
C THR A 180 7.38 13.96 9.74
N VAL A 181 6.19 13.36 9.89
CA VAL A 181 5.86 12.08 9.25
C VAL A 181 4.84 12.27 8.13
N PRO A 182 4.96 11.54 7.01
CA PRO A 182 3.92 11.56 6.00
C PRO A 182 2.67 10.86 6.53
N CYS A 183 1.53 11.47 6.26
CA CYS A 183 0.21 10.90 6.50
C CYS A 183 -0.56 10.79 5.20
N VAL A 184 -1.29 9.68 5.04
CA VAL A 184 -2.03 9.38 3.82
C VAL A 184 -3.48 9.05 4.15
N SER A 185 -4.40 9.57 3.35
CA SER A 185 -5.82 9.21 3.45
C SER A 185 -6.43 8.99 2.08
N GLY A 186 -7.35 8.02 2.00
CA GLY A 186 -8.21 7.79 0.84
C GLY A 186 -9.54 8.48 1.04
N SER A 187 -9.67 9.75 0.64
CA SER A 187 -10.93 10.49 0.78
C SER A 187 -11.69 10.52 -0.54
N GLY A 188 -12.82 9.80 -0.61
CA GLY A 188 -13.67 9.78 -1.79
C GLY A 188 -13.02 9.07 -2.98
N ARG A 189 -12.50 9.86 -3.94
CA ARG A 189 -11.82 9.36 -5.16
C ARG A 189 -10.33 9.75 -5.22
N GLU A 190 -9.78 10.32 -4.15
CA GLU A 190 -8.46 10.91 -4.14
C GLU A 190 -7.60 10.36 -3.00
N VAL A 191 -6.31 10.15 -3.28
CA VAL A 191 -5.30 9.92 -2.24
C VAL A 191 -4.62 11.24 -1.90
N ARG A 192 -4.58 11.58 -0.61
CA ARG A 192 -3.97 12.82 -0.11
C ARG A 192 -2.80 12.52 0.79
N ILE A 193 -1.67 13.17 0.53
CA ILE A 193 -0.49 13.13 1.38
C ILE A 193 -0.26 14.49 2.02
N HIS A 194 0.04 14.51 3.32
CA HIS A 194 0.37 15.72 4.07
C HIS A 194 1.37 15.42 5.19
N PRO A 195 2.14 16.40 5.66
CA PRO A 195 3.02 16.24 6.80
C PRO A 195 2.20 16.20 8.09
N PHE A 196 2.66 15.44 9.06
CA PHE A 196 2.04 15.33 10.36
C PHE A 196 3.08 15.45 11.48
N PRO A 197 2.83 16.27 12.51
CA PRO A 197 3.79 16.42 13.61
C PRO A 197 4.00 15.08 14.33
N PRO A 198 5.25 14.65 14.56
CA PRO A 198 5.55 13.29 15.00
C PRO A 198 5.10 13.02 16.45
N GLY A 199 4.97 14.07 17.26
CA GLY A 199 4.46 14.02 18.63
C GLY A 199 2.94 14.18 18.74
N ARG A 200 2.24 14.56 17.67
CA ARG A 200 0.78 14.71 17.68
C ARG A 200 0.14 13.32 17.71
N SER A 201 -0.95 13.20 18.46
CA SER A 201 -1.86 12.08 18.32
C SER A 201 -3.31 12.54 18.36
N ASP A 202 -4.15 11.93 17.53
CA ASP A 202 -5.59 12.19 17.55
C ASP A 202 -6.39 10.92 17.26
N GLY A 203 -7.71 11.04 17.26
CA GLY A 203 -8.60 9.89 17.17
C GLY A 203 -8.73 9.27 15.78
N ILE A 204 -8.30 9.94 14.71
CA ILE A 204 -8.49 9.46 13.33
C ILE A 204 -7.17 8.96 12.71
N HIS A 205 -6.03 9.36 13.26
CA HIS A 205 -4.71 8.91 12.81
C HIS A 205 -4.32 7.57 13.44
N ARG A 206 -3.86 6.64 12.61
CA ARG A 206 -3.44 5.27 12.99
C ARG A 206 -2.28 4.84 12.09
N SER A 207 -1.40 3.96 12.56
CA SER A 207 -0.37 3.35 11.73
C SER A 207 -0.74 1.91 11.38
N ARG A 208 -0.12 1.34 10.35
CA ARG A 208 -0.25 -0.08 9.99
C ARG A 208 0.98 -0.82 10.45
N ARG A 209 0.84 -1.82 11.33
CA ARG A 209 1.96 -2.64 11.79
C ARG A 209 2.51 -3.46 10.63
N VAL A 210 3.82 -3.62 10.63
CA VAL A 210 4.57 -4.42 9.68
C VAL A 210 5.28 -5.56 10.42
N VAL A 211 5.27 -6.74 9.79
CA VAL A 211 6.18 -7.84 10.10
C VAL A 211 7.16 -7.95 8.95
N SER A 212 8.45 -7.84 9.24
CA SER A 212 9.55 -7.69 8.27
C SER A 212 10.80 -8.40 8.75
#